data_AF-A0AAW8Q7N3-F1
#
_entry.id   AF-A0AAW8Q7N3-F1
#
_cell.length_a   1.000
_cell.length_b   1.000
_cell.length_c   1.000
_cell.angle_alpha   90.00
_cell.angle_beta   90.00
_cell.angle_gamma   90.00
#
_symmetry.space_group_name_H-M   'P 1'
#
loop_
_entity.id
_entity.type
_entity.pdbx_description
1 polymer ?
#
loop_
_entity_poly.entity_id
_entity_poly.type
_entity_poly.pdbx_seq_one_letter_code
_entity_poly.pdbx_strand_id
1 'polypeptide(L)' 'MHAAWHFGYAVSFGGESGLREVGLCGIHPLTQR' A
#
# COMPACT_ATOMS: atom_id res chain seq x y z
N MET A 1 -6.47 -11.97 23.04
CA MET A 1 -7.18 -11.03 22.15
C MET A 1 -6.18 -9.99 21.63
N HIS A 2 -5.59 -10.24 20.47
CA HIS A 2 -4.69 -9.33 19.72
C HIS A 2 -5.19 -9.18 18.27
N ALA A 3 -6.30 -9.83 17.91
CA ALA A 3 -6.82 -9.87 16.55
C ALA A 3 -7.15 -8.48 16.00
N ALA A 4 -7.70 -7.57 16.82
CA ALA A 4 -7.95 -6.19 16.41
C ALA A 4 -6.66 -5.41 16.10
N TRP A 5 -5.58 -5.68 16.84
CA TRP A 5 -4.28 -5.04 16.61
C TRP A 5 -3.59 -5.59 15.36
N HIS A 6 -3.52 -6.91 15.21
CA HIS A 6 -2.98 -7.54 14.00
C HIS A 6 -3.79 -7.17 12.76
N PHE A 7 -5.13 -7.11 12.88
CA PHE A 7 -6.01 -6.72 11.78
C PHE A 7 -5.83 -5.25 11.38
N GLY A 8 -5.70 -4.34 12.35
CA GLY A 8 -5.38 -2.94 12.10
C GLY A 8 -4.04 -2.75 11.39
N TYR A 9 -3.01 -3.52 11.79
CA TYR A 9 -1.70 -3.49 11.13
C TYR A 9 -1.76 -4.06 9.71
N ALA A 10 -2.45 -5.18 9.49
CA ALA A 10 -2.59 -5.81 8.17
C ALA A 10 -3.38 -4.92 7.18
N VAL A 11 -4.46 -4.28 7.62
CA VAL A 11 -5.23 -3.31 6.81
C VAL A 11 -4.39 -2.07 6.49
N SER A 12 -3.68 -1.52 7.48
CA SER A 12 -2.82 -0.35 7.26
C SER A 12 -1.67 -0.69 6.31
N PHE A 13 -1.03 -1.84 6.47
CA PHE A 13 0.08 -2.27 5.62
C PHE A 13 -0.37 -2.62 4.20
N GLY A 14 -1.48 -3.34 4.02
CA GLY A 14 -2.01 -3.67 2.70
C GLY A 14 -2.56 -2.45 1.95
N GLY A 15 -3.27 -1.56 2.65
CA GLY A 15 -3.77 -0.31 2.09
C GLY A 15 -2.66 0.68 1.78
N GLU A 16 -1.72 0.91 2.70
CA GLU A 16 -0.60 1.85 2.49
C GLU A 16 0.43 1.31 1.49
N SER A 17 0.73 0.01 1.50
CA SER A 17 1.65 -0.58 0.51
C SER A 17 1.02 -0.63 -0.87
N GLY A 18 -0.28 -0.96 -0.99
CA GLY A 18 -1.01 -0.88 -2.25
C GLY A 18 -1.14 0.56 -2.76
N LEU A 19 -1.36 1.54 -1.88
CA LEU A 19 -1.38 2.96 -2.25
C LEU A 19 0.03 3.47 -2.62
N ARG A 20 1.08 3.00 -1.93
CA ARG A 20 2.47 3.32 -2.25
C ARG A 20 2.92 2.63 -3.53
N GLU A 21 2.51 1.40 -3.80
CA GLU A 21 2.79 0.68 -5.05
C GLU A 21 1.98 1.24 -6.22
N VAL A 22 0.70 1.58 -6.06
CA VAL A 22 -0.10 2.26 -7.10
C VAL A 22 0.46 3.66 -7.36
N GLY A 23 0.98 4.34 -6.33
CA GLY A 23 1.79 5.54 -6.48
C GLY A 23 3.05 5.26 -7.30
N LEU A 24 3.88 4.28 -6.94
CA LEU A 24 5.14 4.01 -7.64
C LEU A 24 4.97 3.36 -9.03
N CYS A 25 3.83 2.70 -9.29
CA CYS A 25 3.51 2.01 -10.54
C CYS A 25 2.63 2.86 -11.48
N GLY A 26 1.78 3.75 -10.93
CA GLY A 26 0.96 4.72 -11.68
C GLY A 26 1.59 6.11 -11.81
N ILE A 27 2.51 6.46 -10.92
CA ILE A 27 3.50 7.55 -11.07
C ILE A 27 4.81 6.98 -11.64
N HIS A 28 4.85 5.67 -11.98
CA HIS A 28 5.88 5.17 -12.89
C HIS A 28 5.74 6.01 -14.14
N PRO A 29 6.66 6.95 -14.36
CA PRO A 29 6.36 8.16 -15.07
C PRO A 29 5.88 7.77 -16.47
N LEU A 30 4.83 8.44 -16.92
CA LEU A 30 4.35 8.40 -18.31
C LEU A 30 5.40 8.99 -19.30
N THR A 31 6.69 8.87 -18.95
CA THR A 31 7.90 9.33 -19.59
C THR A 31 8.99 8.28 -19.33
N GLN A 32 8.75 7.03 -19.74
CA GLN A 32 9.86 6.16 -20.16
C GLN A 32 9.76 5.95 -21.67
N ARG A 33 9.77 7.08 -22.38
CA ARG A 33 10.24 7.19 -23.76
C ARG A 33 11.47 8.08 -23.71
#